data_AF-A0A942KKX2-F1
#
_entry.id   AF-A0A942KKX2-F1
#
_cell.length_a   1.000
_cell.length_b   1.000
_cell.length_c   1.000
_cell.angle_alpha   90.00
_cell.angle_beta   90.00
_cell.angle_gamma   90.00
#
_symmetry.space_group_name_H-M   'P 1'
#
loop_
_entity.id
_entity.type
_entity.pdbx_description
1 polymer ?
#
loop_
_entity_poly.entity_id
_entity_poly.type
_entity_poly.pdbx_seq_one_letter_code
_entity_poly.pdbx_strand_id
1 'polypeptide(L)'
;MIETLLQYPWIINILIALFVLIRLRMGLTKGLLLMLFELLSLGIALLFASMLLPVVSSQWMIVNISDANINTEILEAISGLANQIVWFFILFAIGSLLMLLVTPLIKVISKVPIFKPINSFFGAMFSLIGTWIWLFIFSLILMLPWIPSGSTLVNQSWFAPIQTHTLTLFDEETRNDTVQASKILFTILTDPDQVSDDERAYVKQWLLKLGLDEAIINQFLEGN
;
A
#
# COMPACT_ATOMS: atom_id res chain seq x y z
N MET A 1 -12.17 -21.91 8.65
CA MET A 1 -12.21 -21.28 10.00
C MET A 1 -11.68 -19.84 10.00
N ILE A 2 -10.58 -19.53 9.29
CA ILE A 2 -10.13 -18.14 9.10
C ILE A 2 -11.08 -17.38 8.15
N GLU A 3 -11.52 -18.01 7.05
CA GLU A 3 -12.45 -17.41 6.07
C GLU A 3 -13.80 -16.99 6.68
N THR A 4 -14.32 -17.76 7.65
CA THR A 4 -15.56 -17.44 8.36
C THR A 4 -15.42 -16.25 9.32
N LEU A 5 -14.21 -15.98 9.82
CA LEU A 5 -13.95 -14.81 10.67
C LEU A 5 -13.78 -13.53 9.83
N LEU A 6 -13.32 -13.67 8.58
CA LEU A 6 -13.21 -12.56 7.62
C LEU A 6 -14.57 -12.12 7.05
N GLN A 7 -15.65 -12.83 7.34
CA GLN A 7 -17.01 -12.42 6.95
C GLN A 7 -17.61 -11.35 7.89
N TYR A 8 -16.96 -11.10 9.03
CA TYR A 8 -17.46 -10.22 10.08
C TYR A 8 -16.58 -8.98 10.27
N PRO A 9 -16.98 -7.81 9.73
CA PRO A 9 -16.15 -6.59 9.74
C PRO A 9 -15.75 -6.12 11.15
N TRP A 10 -16.54 -6.47 12.18
CA TRP A 10 -16.25 -6.12 13.56
C TRP A 10 -14.98 -6.81 14.11
N ILE A 11 -14.61 -7.99 13.60
CA ILE A 11 -13.39 -8.69 14.01
C ILE A 11 -12.15 -7.88 13.56
N ILE A 12 -12.17 -7.38 12.32
CA ILE A 12 -11.10 -6.53 11.80
C ILE A 12 -10.98 -5.25 12.62
N ASN A 13 -12.10 -4.61 12.98
CA ASN A 13 -12.07 -3.41 13.83
C ASN A 13 -11.48 -3.68 15.22
N ILE A 14 -11.77 -4.84 15.83
CA ILE A 14 -11.15 -5.26 17.09
C ILE A 14 -9.64 -5.46 16.92
N LEU A 15 -9.19 -6.09 15.82
CA LEU A 15 -7.77 -6.27 15.53
C LEU A 15 -7.06 -4.93 15.33
N ILE A 16 -7.67 -3.98 14.60
CA ILE A 16 -7.17 -2.62 14.44
C ILE A 16 -7.06 -1.93 15.81
N ALA A 17 -8.10 -1.99 16.63
CA ALA A 17 -8.10 -1.41 17.98
C ALA A 17 -6.96 -1.98 18.84
N LEU A 18 -6.81 -3.31 18.85
CA LEU A 18 -5.76 -4.00 19.60
C LEU A 18 -4.37 -3.58 19.10
N PHE A 19 -4.18 -3.52 17.78
CA PHE A 19 -2.92 -3.09 17.18
C PHE A 19 -2.56 -1.66 17.57
N VAL A 20 -3.53 -0.73 17.51
CA VAL A 20 -3.36 0.66 17.96
C VAL A 20 -2.98 0.72 19.43
N LEU A 21 -3.68 -0.01 20.31
CA LEU A 21 -3.38 -0.03 21.75
C LEU A 21 -1.98 -0.59 22.05
N ILE A 22 -1.57 -1.66 21.36
CA ILE A 22 -0.22 -2.22 21.49
C ILE A 22 0.82 -1.19 21.07
N ARG A 23 0.66 -0.58 19.90
CA ARG A 23 1.59 0.42 19.38
C ARG A 23 1.66 1.66 20.26
N LEU A 24 0.52 2.14 20.76
CA LEU A 24 0.44 3.25 21.70
C LEU A 24 1.22 2.94 22.99
N ARG A 25 1.02 1.74 23.57
CA ARG A 25 1.78 1.29 24.75
C ARG A 25 3.28 1.19 24.45
N MET A 26 3.66 0.70 23.27
CA MET A 26 5.05 0.71 22.83
C MET A 26 5.59 2.14 22.77
N GLY A 27 4.79 3.12 22.33
CA GLY A 27 5.17 4.53 22.25
C GLY A 27 5.47 5.13 23.63
N LEU A 28 4.56 4.88 24.56
CA LEU A 28 4.69 5.33 25.95
C LEU A 28 5.94 4.75 26.65
N THR A 29 6.32 3.51 26.30
CA THR A 29 7.43 2.79 26.96
C THR A 29 8.78 3.00 26.29
N LYS A 30 8.85 3.03 24.95
CA LYS A 30 10.09 3.25 24.19
C LYS A 30 10.52 4.72 24.17
N GLY A 31 9.56 5.65 24.30
CA GLY A 31 9.83 7.09 24.29
C GLY A 31 10.06 7.65 22.88
N LEU A 32 10.30 8.97 22.83
CA LEU A 32 10.37 9.76 21.60
C LEU A 32 11.45 9.28 20.65
N LEU A 33 12.70 9.15 21.11
CA LEU A 33 13.83 8.93 20.21
C LEU A 33 13.74 7.59 19.45
N LEU A 34 13.30 6.53 20.14
CA LEU A 34 13.08 5.23 19.49
C LEU A 34 11.88 5.26 18.54
N MET A 35 10.81 5.97 18.86
CA MET A 35 9.65 6.08 17.97
C MET A 35 9.92 6.93 16.74
N LEU A 36 10.69 8.00 16.88
CA LEU A 36 11.17 8.78 15.75
C LEU A 36 12.05 7.93 14.83
N PHE A 37 12.97 7.15 15.40
CA PHE A 37 13.79 6.23 14.62
C PHE A 37 12.96 5.16 13.91
N GLU A 38 11.95 4.56 14.55
CA GLU A 38 11.04 3.61 13.90
C GLU A 38 10.29 4.25 12.72
N LEU A 39 9.85 5.50 12.87
CA LEU A 39 9.18 6.24 11.80
C LEU A 39 10.13 6.53 10.63
N LEU A 40 11.36 6.99 10.92
CA LEU A 40 12.40 7.19 9.91
C LEU A 40 12.76 5.88 9.22
N SER A 41 12.83 4.78 9.97
CA SER A 41 13.09 3.44 9.46
C SER A 41 12.04 2.98 8.47
N LEU A 42 10.77 3.28 8.75
CA LEU A 42 9.67 3.02 7.84
C LEU A 42 9.85 3.81 6.54
N GLY A 43 10.15 5.10 6.63
CA GLY A 43 10.41 5.94 5.45
C GLY A 43 11.60 5.43 4.62
N ILE A 44 12.70 5.06 5.27
CA ILE A 44 13.88 4.49 4.61
C ILE A 44 13.54 3.16 3.93
N ALA A 45 12.75 2.29 4.57
CA ALA A 45 12.32 1.03 3.96
C ALA A 45 11.42 1.26 2.73
N LEU A 46 10.54 2.25 2.76
CA LEU A 46 9.71 2.63 1.60
C LEU A 46 10.58 3.15 0.45
N LEU A 47 11.52 4.05 0.73
CA LEU A 47 12.46 4.57 -0.27
C LEU A 47 13.34 3.48 -0.85
N PHE A 48 13.86 2.59 0.01
CA PHE A 48 14.64 1.44 -0.42
C PHE A 48 13.84 0.53 -1.37
N ALA A 49 12.59 0.24 -1.02
CA ALA A 49 11.71 -0.58 -1.86
C ALA A 49 11.43 0.08 -3.20
N SER A 50 11.09 1.37 -3.23
CA SER A 50 10.79 2.09 -4.47
C SER A 50 12.01 2.24 -5.37
N MET A 51 13.20 2.45 -4.81
CA MET A 51 14.45 2.56 -5.59
C MET A 51 14.85 1.25 -6.27
N LEU A 52 14.68 0.12 -5.58
CA LEU A 52 15.05 -1.19 -6.13
C LEU A 52 13.95 -1.81 -7.01
N LEU A 53 12.71 -1.35 -6.89
CA LEU A 53 11.57 -1.92 -7.59
C LEU A 53 11.78 -2.03 -9.11
N PRO A 54 12.21 -0.99 -9.86
CA PRO A 54 12.37 -1.08 -11.31
C PRO A 54 13.43 -2.11 -11.73
N VAL A 55 14.48 -2.26 -10.93
CA VAL A 55 15.59 -3.18 -11.20
C VAL A 55 15.16 -4.62 -10.92
N VAL A 56 14.50 -4.86 -9.78
CA VAL A 56 14.16 -6.21 -9.32
C VAL A 56 12.99 -6.78 -10.11
N SER A 57 11.94 -5.98 -10.32
CA SER A 57 10.70 -6.45 -10.99
C SER A 57 10.87 -6.70 -12.49
N SER A 58 11.85 -6.07 -13.15
CA SER A 58 12.16 -6.31 -14.56
C SER A 58 12.97 -7.58 -14.79
N GLN A 59 13.75 -8.02 -13.80
CA GLN A 59 14.61 -9.21 -13.91
C GLN A 59 13.91 -10.48 -13.45
N TRP A 60 12.97 -10.37 -12.50
CA TRP A 60 12.30 -11.53 -11.92
C TRP A 60 10.78 -11.37 -11.94
N MET A 61 10.11 -12.27 -12.66
CA MET A 61 8.66 -12.35 -12.74
C MET A 61 8.15 -13.41 -11.74
N ILE A 62 7.41 -12.98 -10.71
CA ILE A 62 6.75 -13.85 -9.73
C ILE A 62 5.30 -14.10 -10.15
N VAL A 63 4.61 -13.05 -10.62
CA VAL A 63 3.20 -13.13 -11.01
C VAL A 63 3.10 -13.34 -12.51
N ASN A 64 2.45 -14.42 -12.93
CA ASN A 64 2.11 -14.68 -14.31
C ASN A 64 0.62 -15.05 -14.39
N ILE A 65 -0.16 -14.23 -15.11
CA ILE A 65 -1.62 -14.38 -15.27
C ILE A 65 -1.93 -14.98 -16.67
N SER A 66 -0.92 -15.50 -17.38
CA SER A 66 -0.99 -16.03 -18.76
C SER A 66 -1.88 -17.27 -18.96
N ASP A 67 -2.44 -17.87 -17.90
CA ASP A 67 -3.26 -19.09 -18.04
C ASP A 67 -4.71 -18.81 -18.49
N ALA A 68 -5.10 -17.55 -18.67
CA ALA A 68 -6.40 -17.18 -19.21
C ALA A 68 -6.35 -17.14 -20.75
N ASN A 69 -7.33 -17.78 -21.40
CA ASN A 69 -7.51 -17.88 -22.85
C ASN A 69 -7.98 -16.53 -23.48
N ILE A 70 -7.41 -15.42 -23.03
CA ILE A 70 -7.77 -14.02 -23.30
C ILE A 70 -6.51 -13.32 -23.85
N ASN A 71 -6.71 -12.27 -24.65
CA ASN A 71 -5.69 -11.45 -25.31
C ASN A 71 -4.36 -11.37 -24.52
N THR A 72 -3.30 -11.98 -25.07
CA THR A 72 -2.06 -12.32 -24.35
C THR A 72 -1.29 -11.08 -23.88
N GLU A 73 -1.33 -9.99 -24.63
CA GLU A 73 -0.53 -8.78 -24.35
C GLU A 73 -1.07 -7.96 -23.15
N ILE A 74 -2.40 -7.90 -22.98
CA ILE A 74 -3.03 -7.22 -21.83
C ILE A 74 -2.74 -7.99 -20.53
N LEU A 75 -2.84 -9.32 -20.59
CA LEU A 75 -2.53 -10.18 -19.46
C LEU A 75 -1.06 -10.06 -19.05
N GLU A 76 -0.14 -9.91 -20.00
CA GLU A 76 1.28 -9.64 -19.74
C GLU A 76 1.49 -8.29 -19.05
N ALA A 77 0.82 -7.22 -19.50
CA ALA A 77 0.91 -5.90 -18.86
C ALA A 77 0.35 -5.91 -17.42
N ILE A 78 -0.82 -6.52 -17.20
CA ILE A 78 -1.41 -6.68 -15.87
C ILE A 78 -0.50 -7.54 -14.99
N SER A 79 0.08 -8.61 -15.54
CA SER A 79 1.06 -9.44 -14.83
C SER A 79 2.30 -8.62 -14.43
N GLY A 80 2.77 -7.74 -15.30
CA GLY A 80 3.87 -6.81 -15.02
C GLY A 80 3.56 -5.86 -13.86
N LEU A 81 2.40 -5.21 -13.87
CA LEU A 81 1.97 -4.33 -12.77
C LEU A 81 1.78 -5.10 -11.46
N ALA A 82 1.12 -6.26 -11.51
CA ALA A 82 0.95 -7.12 -10.34
C ALA A 82 2.30 -7.59 -9.79
N ASN A 83 3.26 -7.93 -10.67
CA ASN A 83 4.62 -8.30 -10.29
C ASN A 83 5.35 -7.15 -9.60
N GLN A 84 5.22 -5.92 -10.10
CA GLN A 84 5.78 -4.74 -9.44
C GLN A 84 5.21 -4.54 -8.04
N ILE A 85 3.89 -4.69 -7.88
CA ILE A 85 3.24 -4.54 -6.57
C ILE A 85 3.75 -5.61 -5.58
N VAL A 86 3.84 -6.88 -6.02
CA VAL A 86 4.41 -7.97 -5.20
C VAL A 86 5.83 -7.62 -4.75
N TRP A 87 6.69 -7.25 -5.70
CA TRP A 87 8.08 -6.94 -5.40
C TRP A 87 8.24 -5.73 -4.49
N PHE A 88 7.39 -4.72 -4.64
CA PHE A 88 7.38 -3.57 -3.74
C PHE A 88 7.19 -4.02 -2.28
N PHE A 89 6.19 -4.87 -2.01
CA PHE A 89 5.95 -5.36 -0.65
C PHE A 89 7.05 -6.29 -0.14
N ILE A 90 7.62 -7.15 -1.00
CA ILE A 90 8.76 -8.01 -0.64
C ILE A 90 9.97 -7.15 -0.27
N LEU A 91 10.33 -6.19 -1.12
CA LEU A 91 11.47 -5.30 -0.88
C LEU A 91 11.25 -4.41 0.33
N PHE A 92 10.02 -3.93 0.55
CA PHE A 92 9.64 -3.18 1.74
C PHE A 92 9.79 -4.02 3.01
N ALA A 93 9.36 -5.30 2.97
CA ALA A 93 9.52 -6.21 4.09
C ALA A 93 11.01 -6.48 4.38
N ILE A 94 11.82 -6.69 3.34
CA ILE A 94 13.28 -6.84 3.47
C ILE A 94 13.91 -5.58 4.05
N GLY A 95 13.61 -4.40 3.52
CA GLY A 95 14.12 -3.12 4.02
C GLY A 95 13.72 -2.87 5.48
N SER A 96 12.47 -3.16 5.83
CA SER A 96 11.98 -3.08 7.21
C SER A 96 12.72 -4.03 8.14
N LEU A 97 13.00 -5.26 7.69
CA LEU A 97 13.77 -6.24 8.45
C LEU A 97 15.22 -5.77 8.66
N LEU A 98 15.85 -5.18 7.64
CA LEU A 98 17.19 -4.59 7.75
C LEU A 98 17.22 -3.46 8.79
N MET A 99 16.21 -2.57 8.80
CA MET A 99 16.14 -1.49 9.80
C MET A 99 15.91 -2.01 11.23
N LEU A 100 15.22 -3.16 11.37
CA LEU A 100 15.08 -3.83 12.67
C LEU A 100 16.45 -4.22 13.26
N LEU A 101 17.41 -4.62 12.42
CA LEU A 101 18.78 -4.93 12.85
C LEU A 101 19.56 -3.69 13.34
N VAL A 102 19.20 -2.49 12.90
CA VAL A 102 19.82 -1.23 13.33
C VAL A 102 19.23 -0.72 14.65
N THR A 103 17.97 -1.07 14.94
CA THR A 103 17.26 -0.70 16.18
C THR A 103 18.04 -0.93 17.49
N PRO A 104 18.74 -2.06 17.73
CA PRO A 104 19.52 -2.25 18.96
C PRO A 104 20.61 -1.19 19.15
N LEU A 105 21.23 -0.69 18.07
CA LEU A 105 22.27 0.36 18.15
C LEU A 105 21.66 1.67 18.68
N ILE A 106 20.48 2.02 18.19
CA ILE A 106 19.77 3.24 18.61
C ILE A 106 19.31 3.15 20.06
N LYS A 107 18.88 1.97 20.53
CA LYS A 107 18.51 1.75 21.93
C LYS A 107 19.64 2.06 22.92
N VAL A 108 20.89 1.88 22.51
CA VAL A 108 22.06 2.21 23.34
C VAL A 108 22.19 3.73 23.47
N ILE A 109 22.01 4.45 22.35
CA ILE A 109 22.15 5.91 22.27
C ILE A 109 20.96 6.62 22.93
N SER A 110 19.77 6.00 22.94
CA SER A 110 18.53 6.59 23.46
C SER A 110 18.44 6.70 24.99
N LYS A 111 19.51 6.40 25.74
CA LYS A 111 19.56 6.52 27.21
C LYS A 111 19.74 7.97 27.70
N VAL A 112 19.58 8.96 26.83
CA VAL A 112 19.68 10.38 27.19
C VAL A 112 18.60 10.71 28.24
N PRO A 113 18.94 11.36 29.36
CA PRO A 113 18.00 11.71 30.42
C PRO A 113 17.09 12.85 29.98
N ILE A 114 16.05 12.54 29.21
CA ILE A 114 14.93 13.44 28.91
C ILE A 114 13.90 13.32 30.03
N PHE A 115 13.21 14.41 30.37
CA PHE A 115 12.10 14.42 31.31
C PHE A 115 11.07 13.33 30.92
N LYS A 116 10.95 12.29 31.76
CA LYS A 116 10.25 11.05 31.43
C LYS A 116 8.80 11.25 30.91
N PRO A 117 7.97 12.14 31.50
CA PRO A 117 6.64 12.44 30.97
C PRO A 117 6.64 12.98 29.53
N ILE A 118 7.54 13.93 29.22
CA ILE A 118 7.65 14.53 27.88
C ILE A 118 8.10 13.47 26.88
N ASN A 119 9.13 12.68 27.22
CA ASN A 119 9.63 11.61 26.37
C ASN A 119 8.57 10.56 26.05
N SER A 120 7.80 10.12 27.05
CA SER A 120 6.71 9.15 26.86
C SER A 120 5.53 9.72 26.07
N PHE A 121 5.15 10.98 26.32
CA PHE A 121 4.07 11.64 25.60
C PHE A 121 4.37 11.76 24.11
N PHE A 122 5.54 12.31 23.76
CA PHE A 122 5.94 12.41 22.36
C PHE A 122 6.18 11.02 21.74
N GLY A 123 6.72 10.06 22.49
CA GLY A 123 6.80 8.66 22.05
C GLY A 123 5.44 8.09 21.66
N ALA A 124 4.40 8.34 22.45
CA ALA A 124 3.03 7.96 22.11
C ALA A 124 2.54 8.64 20.83
N MET A 125 2.73 9.95 20.68
CA MET A 125 2.32 10.68 19.46
C MET A 125 2.98 10.11 18.20
N PHE A 126 4.31 9.95 18.20
CA PHE A 126 5.03 9.38 17.05
C PHE A 126 4.63 7.93 16.79
N SER A 127 4.33 7.16 17.84
CA SER A 127 3.82 5.80 17.66
C SER A 127 2.48 5.76 16.94
N LEU A 128 1.58 6.73 17.21
CA LEU A 128 0.29 6.83 16.52
C LEU A 128 0.47 7.20 15.05
N ILE A 129 1.36 8.14 14.74
CA ILE A 129 1.70 8.50 13.35
C ILE A 129 2.22 7.27 12.60
N GLY A 130 3.21 6.57 13.16
CA GLY A 130 3.74 5.34 12.54
C GLY A 130 2.68 4.23 12.43
N THR A 131 1.76 4.15 13.39
CA THR A 131 0.65 3.18 13.35
C THR A 131 -0.33 3.49 12.23
N TRP A 132 -0.64 4.77 12.00
CA TRP A 132 -1.47 5.20 10.88
C TRP A 132 -0.89 4.74 9.55
N ILE A 133 0.42 4.93 9.35
CA ILE A 133 1.11 4.48 8.14
C ILE A 133 1.07 2.96 8.00
N TRP A 134 1.28 2.21 9.08
CA TRP A 134 1.16 0.75 9.06
C TRP A 134 -0.25 0.28 8.71
N LEU A 135 -1.28 0.92 9.27
CA LEU A 135 -2.68 0.59 8.94
C LEU A 135 -2.99 0.89 7.48
N PHE A 136 -2.47 1.99 6.94
CA PHE A 136 -2.57 2.27 5.51
C PHE A 136 -1.87 1.19 4.67
N ILE A 137 -0.63 0.81 5.00
CA ILE A 137 0.10 -0.28 4.32
C ILE A 137 -0.69 -1.60 4.38
N PHE A 138 -1.22 -1.98 5.55
CA PHE A 138 -2.03 -3.18 5.67
C PHE A 138 -3.30 -3.13 4.84
N SER A 139 -3.95 -1.96 4.74
CA SER A 139 -5.11 -1.79 3.87
C SER A 139 -4.77 -2.03 2.40
N LEU A 140 -3.60 -1.56 1.94
CA LEU A 140 -3.13 -1.81 0.57
C LEU A 140 -2.82 -3.29 0.35
N ILE A 141 -2.20 -3.95 1.32
CA ILE A 141 -1.92 -5.39 1.25
C ILE A 141 -3.22 -6.19 1.16
N LEU A 142 -4.23 -5.83 1.97
CA LEU A 142 -5.54 -6.48 1.95
C LEU A 142 -6.26 -6.30 0.60
N MET A 143 -6.02 -5.21 -0.11
CA MET A 143 -6.61 -4.98 -1.43
C MET A 143 -5.93 -5.75 -2.57
N LEU A 144 -4.87 -6.52 -2.29
CA LEU A 144 -4.18 -7.28 -3.32
C LEU A 144 -5.05 -8.42 -3.84
N PRO A 145 -4.99 -8.72 -5.16
CA PRO A 145 -5.93 -9.62 -5.82
C PRO A 145 -5.88 -11.06 -5.29
N TRP A 146 -4.78 -11.47 -4.65
CA TRP A 146 -4.61 -12.80 -4.04
C TRP A 146 -5.22 -12.91 -2.63
N ILE A 147 -5.81 -11.85 -2.06
CA ILE A 147 -6.53 -11.91 -0.78
C ILE A 147 -8.04 -11.92 -1.06
N PRO A 148 -8.69 -13.09 -0.97
CA PRO A 148 -10.14 -13.20 -1.19
C PRO A 148 -10.90 -12.27 -0.25
N SER A 149 -11.86 -11.53 -0.80
CA SER A 149 -12.71 -10.58 -0.06
C SER A 149 -11.98 -9.44 0.66
N GLY A 150 -10.70 -9.20 0.36
CA GLY A 150 -9.89 -8.19 1.02
C GLY A 150 -10.38 -6.75 0.79
N SER A 151 -10.89 -6.45 -0.40
CA SER A 151 -11.56 -5.18 -0.70
C SER A 151 -12.82 -4.97 0.14
N THR A 152 -13.65 -6.01 0.30
CA THR A 152 -14.84 -5.99 1.16
C THR A 152 -14.47 -5.74 2.61
N LEU A 153 -13.42 -6.39 3.11
CA LEU A 153 -12.89 -6.19 4.46
C LEU A 153 -12.44 -4.76 4.71
N VAL A 154 -11.70 -4.17 3.76
CA VAL A 154 -11.24 -2.79 3.89
C VAL A 154 -12.43 -1.83 3.90
N ASN A 155 -13.36 -1.99 2.95
CA ASN A 155 -14.50 -1.10 2.78
C ASN A 155 -15.49 -1.13 3.95
N GLN A 156 -15.59 -2.25 4.67
CA GLN A 156 -16.53 -2.42 5.79
C GLN A 156 -15.88 -2.20 7.17
N SER A 157 -14.58 -1.91 7.22
CA SER A 157 -13.82 -1.74 8.48
C SER A 157 -13.26 -0.32 8.62
N TRP A 158 -12.57 -0.07 9.73
CA TRP A 158 -11.86 1.18 9.96
C TRP A 158 -10.68 1.43 8.99
N PHE A 159 -10.34 0.49 8.11
CA PHE A 159 -9.39 0.77 7.03
C PHE A 159 -9.94 1.74 5.99
N ALA A 160 -11.24 1.73 5.71
CA ALA A 160 -11.87 2.63 4.74
C ALA A 160 -11.60 4.12 5.03
N PRO A 161 -11.91 4.66 6.23
CA PRO A 161 -11.59 6.06 6.53
C PRO A 161 -10.08 6.33 6.53
N ILE A 162 -9.24 5.35 6.93
CA ILE A 162 -7.78 5.50 6.91
C ILE A 162 -7.27 5.70 5.49
N GLN A 163 -7.75 4.92 4.52
CA GLN A 163 -7.40 5.11 3.11
C GLN A 163 -7.85 6.45 2.59
N THR A 164 -9.14 6.79 2.76
CA THR A 164 -9.71 8.05 2.26
C THR A 164 -8.92 9.25 2.77
N HIS A 165 -8.67 9.33 4.08
CA HIS A 165 -7.92 10.44 4.66
C HIS A 165 -6.45 10.46 4.24
N THR A 166 -5.80 9.30 4.11
CA THR A 166 -4.40 9.26 3.66
C THR A 166 -4.29 9.68 2.19
N LEU A 167 -5.23 9.25 1.35
CA LEU A 167 -5.30 9.64 -0.06
C LEU A 167 -5.58 11.14 -0.22
N THR A 168 -6.29 11.78 0.72
CA THR A 168 -6.52 13.23 0.70
C THR A 168 -5.27 14.07 1.00
N LEU A 169 -4.20 13.47 1.52
CA LEU A 169 -2.93 14.15 1.75
C LEU A 169 -2.08 14.28 0.48
N PHE A 170 -2.39 13.50 -0.56
CA PHE A 170 -1.80 13.69 -1.88
C PHE A 170 -2.54 14.81 -2.60
N ASP A 171 -1.83 15.54 -3.47
CA ASP A 171 -2.39 16.67 -4.20
C ASP A 171 -3.68 16.26 -4.93
N GLU A 172 -4.66 17.17 -4.99
CA GLU A 172 -5.97 16.90 -5.60
C GLU A 172 -5.84 16.40 -7.03
N GLU A 173 -4.86 16.92 -7.77
CA GLU A 173 -4.53 16.47 -9.11
C GLU A 173 -4.13 14.99 -9.12
N THR A 174 -3.21 14.58 -8.23
CA THR A 174 -2.74 13.17 -8.15
C THR A 174 -3.85 12.23 -7.66
N ARG A 175 -4.67 12.69 -6.71
CA ARG A 175 -5.78 11.93 -6.13
C ARG A 175 -6.91 11.74 -7.13
N ASN A 176 -7.35 12.81 -7.78
CA ASN A 176 -8.42 12.74 -8.77
C ASN A 176 -7.93 11.96 -9.99
N ASP A 177 -6.69 12.15 -10.45
CA ASP A 177 -6.14 11.38 -11.56
C ASP A 177 -6.13 9.87 -11.30
N THR A 178 -5.60 9.45 -10.15
CA THR A 178 -5.47 8.02 -9.83
C THR A 178 -6.83 7.38 -9.51
N VAL A 179 -7.72 8.07 -8.79
CA VAL A 179 -9.02 7.53 -8.42
C VAL A 179 -9.98 7.49 -9.60
N GLN A 180 -9.98 8.51 -10.46
CA GLN A 180 -10.81 8.54 -11.67
C GLN A 180 -10.33 7.50 -12.67
N ALA A 181 -9.03 7.43 -12.94
CA ALA A 181 -8.48 6.43 -13.86
C ALA A 181 -8.73 5.00 -13.38
N SER A 182 -8.56 4.71 -12.08
CA SER A 182 -8.82 3.38 -11.53
C SER A 182 -10.31 2.97 -11.59
N LYS A 183 -11.24 3.91 -11.39
CA LYS A 183 -12.68 3.67 -11.61
C LYS A 183 -12.99 3.35 -13.06
N ILE A 184 -12.50 4.16 -13.99
CA ILE A 184 -12.74 3.95 -15.42
C ILE A 184 -12.10 2.62 -15.87
N LEU A 185 -10.88 2.31 -15.43
CA LEU A 185 -10.24 1.02 -15.69
C LEU A 185 -11.07 -0.16 -15.19
N PHE A 186 -11.63 -0.07 -13.98
CA PHE A 186 -12.52 -1.10 -13.47
C PHE A 186 -13.77 -1.22 -14.34
N THR A 187 -14.40 -0.12 -14.75
CA THR A 187 -15.55 -0.13 -15.66
C THR A 187 -15.20 -0.74 -17.02
N ILE A 188 -14.04 -0.42 -17.61
CA ILE A 188 -13.57 -1.04 -18.86
C ILE A 188 -13.46 -2.57 -18.71
N LEU A 189 -13.01 -3.05 -17.54
CA LEU A 189 -12.86 -4.47 -17.27
C LEU A 189 -14.19 -5.20 -16.98
N THR A 190 -15.21 -4.49 -16.48
CA THR A 190 -16.48 -5.10 -16.06
C THR A 190 -17.65 -4.86 -17.00
N ASP A 191 -17.70 -3.68 -17.65
CA ASP A 191 -18.79 -3.23 -18.53
C ASP A 191 -18.28 -2.16 -19.53
N PRO A 192 -17.53 -2.58 -20.57
CA PRO A 192 -16.82 -1.66 -21.48
C PRO A 192 -17.75 -0.75 -22.30
N ASP A 193 -18.99 -1.17 -22.57
CA ASP A 193 -19.98 -0.40 -23.34
C ASP A 193 -20.45 0.87 -22.59
N GLN A 194 -20.20 0.96 -21.29
CA GLN A 194 -20.57 2.11 -20.45
C GLN A 194 -19.52 3.23 -20.43
N VAL A 195 -18.38 3.05 -21.09
CA VAL A 195 -17.24 3.97 -21.03
C VAL A 195 -17.17 4.82 -22.29
N SER A 196 -17.27 6.14 -22.12
CA SER A 196 -17.20 7.11 -23.22
C SER A 196 -15.80 7.22 -23.84
N ASP A 197 -15.72 7.69 -25.08
CA ASP A 197 -14.44 7.90 -25.79
C ASP A 197 -13.51 8.88 -25.04
N ASP A 198 -14.09 9.89 -24.38
CA ASP A 198 -13.35 10.86 -23.56
C ASP A 198 -12.74 10.18 -22.32
N GLU A 199 -13.45 9.24 -21.69
CA GLU A 199 -12.94 8.47 -20.55
C GLU A 199 -11.87 7.46 -20.96
N ARG A 200 -11.98 6.86 -22.15
CA ARG A 200 -10.94 6.00 -22.74
C ARG A 200 -9.67 6.81 -23.03
N ALA A 201 -9.80 7.99 -23.62
CA ALA A 201 -8.68 8.91 -23.87
C ALA A 201 -8.02 9.38 -22.58
N TYR A 202 -8.80 9.62 -21.53
CA TYR A 202 -8.30 9.99 -20.21
C TYR A 202 -7.48 8.86 -19.57
N VAL A 203 -8.01 7.63 -19.55
CA VAL A 203 -7.27 6.45 -19.07
C VAL A 203 -6.02 6.21 -19.91
N LYS A 204 -6.07 6.42 -21.23
CA LYS A 204 -4.88 6.33 -22.10
C LYS A 204 -3.77 7.25 -21.63
N GLN A 205 -4.08 8.54 -21.42
CA GLN A 205 -3.08 9.50 -20.94
C GLN A 205 -2.54 9.15 -19.56
N TRP A 206 -3.40 8.66 -18.66
CA TRP A 206 -2.97 8.22 -17.34
C TRP A 206 -2.02 7.01 -17.41
N LEU A 207 -2.31 6.02 -18.24
CA LEU A 207 -1.45 4.86 -18.46
C LEU A 207 -0.10 5.26 -19.08
N LEU A 208 -0.10 6.21 -20.03
CA LEU A 208 1.13 6.78 -20.59
C LEU A 208 1.99 7.48 -19.53
N LYS A 209 1.37 8.23 -18.60
CA LYS A 209 2.08 8.87 -17.47
C LYS A 209 2.75 7.84 -16.55
N LEU A 210 2.21 6.62 -16.46
CA LEU A 210 2.79 5.51 -15.69
C LEU A 210 3.94 4.80 -16.43
N GLY A 211 4.26 5.21 -17.65
CA GLY A 211 5.34 4.64 -18.46
C GLY A 211 4.96 3.39 -19.24
N LEU A 212 3.66 3.15 -19.46
CA LEU A 212 3.18 2.07 -20.33
C LEU A 212 3.30 2.46 -21.80
N ASP A 213 3.56 1.47 -22.66
CA ASP A 213 3.70 1.68 -24.11
C ASP A 213 2.35 2.04 -24.75
N GLU A 214 2.36 3.04 -25.64
CA GLU A 214 1.16 3.49 -26.36
C GLU A 214 0.50 2.38 -27.18
N ALA A 215 1.28 1.46 -27.74
CA ALA A 215 0.77 0.33 -28.51
C ALA A 215 -0.09 -0.61 -27.64
N ILE A 216 0.37 -0.90 -26.42
CA ILE A 216 -0.33 -1.75 -25.45
C ILE A 216 -1.62 -1.08 -24.99
N ILE A 217 -1.57 0.23 -24.77
CA ILE A 217 -2.72 1.01 -24.30
C ILE A 217 -3.83 1.05 -25.35
N ASN A 218 -3.49 1.30 -26.63
CA ASN A 218 -4.49 1.33 -27.69
C ASN A 218 -5.15 -0.05 -27.86
N GLN A 219 -4.37 -1.14 -27.79
CA GLN A 219 -4.92 -2.49 -27.87
C GLN A 219 -5.85 -2.83 -26.70
N PHE A 220 -5.55 -2.37 -25.48
CA PHE A 220 -6.43 -2.54 -24.32
C PHE A 220 -7.76 -1.77 -24.46
N LEU A 221 -7.70 -0.54 -24.98
CA LEU A 221 -8.85 0.34 -25.10
C LEU A 221 -9.70 0.09 -26.35
N GLU A 222 -9.15 -0.55 -27.38
CA GLU A 222 -9.85 -0.88 -28.62
C GLU A 222 -10.28 -2.36 -28.69
N GLY A 223 -9.66 -3.23 -27.88
CA GLY A 223 -9.93 -4.66 -27.83
C GLY A 223 -11.08 -5.10 -26.92
N ASN A 224 -11.77 -4.15 -26.28
CA ASN A 224 -12.96 -4.33 -25.44
C ASN A 224 -14.07 -3.36 -25.85
#